data_AF-A0A9W9Z9I7-F1
#
_entry.id   AF-A0A9W9Z9I7-F1
#
_cell.length_a   1.000
_cell.length_b   1.000
_cell.length_c   1.000
_cell.angle_alpha   90.00
_cell.angle_beta   90.00
_cell.angle_gamma   90.00
#
_symmetry.space_group_name_H-M   'P 1'
#
loop_
_entity.id
_entity.type
_entity.pdbx_description
1 polymer ?
#
loop_
_entity_poly.entity_id
_entity_poly.type
_entity_poly.pdbx_seq_one_letter_code
_entity_poly.pdbx_strand_id
1 'polypeptide(L)'
;MDAQLQCDPFNGLLTLVLMMGQWHHICFTWSGDNGYYEFFKDGVSVGSGSGFYKGGHITSGGPTMIGQDQDTVGGGFDAAQAFVGDVAQVNVWDTVLSESDIKA
;
A
#
# COMPACT_ATOMS: atom_id res chain seq x y z
N MET A 1 -21.24 5.69 -0.16
CA MET A 1 -21.23 4.25 -0.44
C MET A 1 -19.78 3.87 -0.41
N ASP A 2 -19.37 3.25 0.70
CA ASP A 2 -17.99 2.95 1.03
C ASP A 2 -17.44 1.89 0.06
N ALA A 3 -16.33 2.23 -0.61
CA ALA A 3 -15.44 1.23 -1.16
C ALA A 3 -14.67 0.62 0.02
N GLN A 4 -15.29 -0.35 0.69
CA GLN A 4 -14.58 -1.21 1.64
C GLN A 4 -13.63 -2.09 0.81
N LEU A 5 -12.34 -1.85 0.93
CA LEU A 5 -11.30 -2.80 0.52
C LEU A 5 -11.51 -4.07 1.34
N GLN A 6 -12.26 -5.02 0.81
CA GLN A 6 -12.57 -6.28 1.49
C GLN A 6 -11.39 -7.26 1.32
N CYS A 7 -10.26 -6.88 1.88
CA CYS A 7 -9.16 -7.75 2.26
C CYS A 7 -8.41 -7.04 3.39
N ASP A 8 -9.05 -6.93 4.56
CA ASP A 8 -8.42 -6.37 5.76
C ASP A 8 -7.90 -7.48 6.68
N PRO A 9 -6.62 -7.89 6.58
CA PRO A 9 -5.90 -8.53 7.68
C PRO A 9 -5.49 -7.52 8.76
N PHE A 10 -5.80 -6.23 8.57
CA PHE A 10 -5.51 -5.16 9.51
C PHE A 10 -6.64 -5.06 10.54
N ASN A 11 -6.50 -5.75 11.68
CA ASN A 11 -7.41 -5.65 12.84
C ASN A 11 -7.31 -4.27 13.54
N GLY A 12 -7.62 -3.20 12.81
CA GLY A 12 -7.55 -1.82 13.25
C GLY A 12 -7.61 -0.89 12.06
N LEU A 13 -8.64 -0.06 11.98
CA LEU A 13 -8.81 0.88 10.88
C LEU A 13 -7.71 1.95 10.98
N LEU A 14 -6.64 1.79 10.20
CA LEU A 14 -5.71 2.88 9.98
C LEU A 14 -6.33 3.85 8.98
N THR A 15 -6.92 4.92 9.48
CA THR A 15 -7.50 5.96 8.61
C THR A 15 -6.41 6.90 8.12
N LEU A 16 -5.95 6.70 6.88
CA LEU A 16 -5.12 7.66 6.17
C LEU A 16 -6.01 8.75 5.55
N VAL A 17 -5.92 9.99 6.07
CA VAL A 17 -6.66 11.12 5.52
C VAL A 17 -5.82 11.80 4.43
N LEU A 18 -6.31 11.79 3.18
CA LEU A 18 -5.69 12.47 2.05
C LEU A 18 -6.49 13.71 1.67
N MET A 19 -5.82 14.85 1.54
CA MET A 19 -6.45 16.08 1.09
C MET A 19 -6.48 16.13 -0.44
N MET A 20 -7.68 16.31 -1.00
CA MET A 20 -7.89 16.35 -2.45
C MET A 20 -7.16 17.52 -3.10
N GLY A 21 -6.62 17.30 -4.30
CA GLY A 21 -5.93 18.34 -5.08
C GLY A 21 -4.53 18.68 -4.58
N GLN A 22 -3.98 17.91 -3.64
CA GLN A 22 -2.60 18.04 -3.17
C GLN A 22 -1.83 16.74 -3.42
N TRP A 23 -0.54 16.88 -3.71
CA TRP A 23 0.38 15.74 -3.73
C TRP A 23 0.64 15.28 -2.30
N HIS A 24 0.55 13.98 -2.07
CA HIS A 24 0.94 13.33 -0.81
C HIS A 24 1.99 12.26 -1.14
N HIS A 25 3.06 12.21 -0.35
CA HIS A 25 4.04 11.13 -0.46
C HIS A 25 3.64 9.98 0.47
N ILE A 26 3.29 8.83 -0.12
CA ILE A 26 2.81 7.67 0.64
C ILE A 26 3.85 6.56 0.55
N CYS A 27 4.22 5.99 1.69
CA CYS A 27 5.04 4.79 1.75
C CYS A 27 4.36 3.72 2.59
N PHE A 28 4.51 2.47 2.18
CA PHE A 28 4.14 1.28 2.94
C PHE A 28 5.34 0.36 3.00
N THR A 29 5.69 -0.10 4.20
CA THR A 29 6.72 -1.11 4.41
C THR A 29 6.11 -2.36 5.00
N TRP A 30 6.69 -3.51 4.67
CA TRP A 30 6.32 -4.79 5.24
C TRP A 30 7.52 -5.74 5.31
N SER A 31 7.63 -6.48 6.40
CA SER A 31 8.58 -7.58 6.56
C SER A 31 7.86 -8.92 6.74
N GLY A 32 8.23 -9.91 5.92
CA GLY A 32 7.73 -11.28 6.04
C GLY A 32 8.16 -11.99 7.33
N ASP A 33 9.25 -11.58 7.98
CA ASP A 33 9.80 -12.31 9.14
C ASP A 33 8.82 -12.37 10.32
N ASN A 34 8.28 -11.21 10.70
CA ASN A 34 7.34 -11.04 11.80
C ASN A 34 5.99 -10.45 11.34
N GLY A 35 5.83 -10.16 10.05
CA GLY A 35 4.66 -9.49 9.51
C GLY A 35 4.53 -8.04 9.97
N TYR A 36 5.63 -7.41 10.38
CA TYR A 36 5.63 -5.99 10.75
C TYR A 36 5.39 -5.15 9.50
N TYR A 37 4.49 -4.18 9.62
CA TYR A 37 4.19 -3.22 8.57
C TYR A 37 4.07 -1.82 9.14
N GLU A 38 4.32 -0.83 8.30
CA GLU A 38 4.21 0.58 8.66
C GLU A 38 3.79 1.42 7.46
N PHE A 39 2.95 2.42 7.74
CA PHE A 39 2.47 3.39 6.77
C PHE A 39 3.03 4.76 7.09
N PHE A 40 3.48 5.44 6.06
CA PHE A 40 3.98 6.80 6.13
C PHE A 40 3.17 7.71 5.21
N LYS A 41 2.88 8.91 5.72
CA LYS A 41 2.30 10.02 4.96
C LYS A 41 3.22 11.22 5.10
N ASP A 42 3.64 11.76 3.97
CA ASP A 42 4.50 12.96 3.89
C ASP A 42 5.76 12.81 4.77
N GLY A 43 6.35 11.61 4.75
CA GLY A 43 7.56 11.27 5.51
C GLY A 43 7.35 10.98 7.01
N VAL A 44 6.09 10.98 7.50
CA VAL A 44 5.76 10.75 8.91
C VAL A 44 5.02 9.42 9.06
N SER A 45 5.42 8.59 10.02
CA SER A 45 4.70 7.36 10.37
C SER A 45 3.31 7.70 10.90
N VAL A 46 2.28 7.13 10.28
CA VAL A 46 0.86 7.35 10.64
C VAL A 46 0.21 6.11 11.21
N GLY A 47 0.82 4.93 11.08
CA GLY A 47 0.31 3.70 11.64
C GLY A 47 1.21 2.51 11.36
N SER A 48 1.23 1.56 12.31
CA SER A 48 2.02 0.35 12.20
C SER A 48 1.33 -0.82 12.90
N GLY A 49 1.77 -2.04 12.58
CA GLY A 49 1.28 -3.25 13.19
C GLY A 49 2.22 -4.43 12.91
N SER A 50 1.86 -5.61 13.42
CA SER A 50 2.63 -6.84 13.20
C SER A 50 1.72 -8.05 12.99
N GLY A 51 2.29 -9.16 12.50
CA GLY A 51 1.56 -10.39 12.22
C GLY A 51 0.87 -10.43 10.85
N PHE A 52 0.94 -9.36 10.06
CA PHE A 52 0.39 -9.33 8.70
C PHE A 52 1.18 -10.26 7.78
N TYR A 53 0.54 -11.31 7.29
CA TYR A 53 1.15 -12.32 6.42
C TYR A 53 2.54 -12.82 6.91
N LYS A 54 2.67 -13.01 8.23
CA LYS A 54 3.91 -13.46 8.86
C LYS A 54 4.38 -14.82 8.31
N GLY A 55 5.66 -14.93 8.00
CA GLY A 55 6.30 -16.08 7.35
C GLY A 55 6.02 -16.15 5.84
N GLY A 56 5.24 -15.21 5.31
CA GLY A 56 4.92 -15.12 3.90
C GLY A 56 6.04 -14.53 3.07
N HIS A 57 5.96 -14.75 1.76
CA HIS A 57 6.86 -14.16 0.77
C HIS A 57 6.07 -13.76 -0.47
N ILE A 58 6.50 -12.70 -1.14
CA ILE A 58 5.92 -12.26 -2.42
C ILE A 58 6.54 -13.14 -3.51
N THR A 59 5.70 -13.80 -4.31
CA THR A 59 6.15 -14.63 -5.43
C THR A 59 6.44 -13.78 -6.66
N SER A 60 7.47 -14.16 -7.43
CA SER A 60 7.84 -13.48 -8.67
C SER A 60 6.96 -13.89 -9.85
N GLY A 61 6.88 -13.04 -10.88
CA GLY A 61 6.27 -13.38 -12.17
C GLY A 61 4.83 -12.87 -12.38
N GLY A 62 4.27 -12.17 -11.39
CA GLY A 62 2.99 -11.46 -11.53
C GLY A 62 3.16 -10.08 -12.18
N PRO A 63 2.12 -9.55 -12.84
CA PRO A 63 2.10 -8.19 -13.36
C PRO A 63 1.94 -7.16 -12.22
N THR A 64 2.59 -6.00 -12.38
CA THR A 64 2.36 -4.82 -11.54
C THR A 64 1.37 -3.89 -12.24
N MET A 65 0.31 -3.46 -11.54
CA MET A 65 -0.69 -2.53 -12.07
C MET A 65 -0.85 -1.31 -11.19
N ILE A 66 -1.07 -0.17 -11.83
CA ILE A 66 -1.41 1.12 -11.21
C ILE A 66 -2.71 1.58 -11.85
N GLY A 67 -3.65 2.04 -11.03
CA GLY A 67 -4.87 2.67 -11.49
C GLY A 67 -6.11 1.78 -11.56
N GLN A 68 -5.96 0.46 -11.39
CA GLN A 68 -7.05 -0.52 -11.45
C GLN A 68 -6.84 -1.60 -10.39
N ASP A 69 -7.95 -2.19 -9.92
CA ASP A 69 -7.95 -3.36 -9.05
C ASP A 69 -7.94 -4.66 -9.87
N GLN A 70 -7.11 -5.64 -9.48
CA GLN A 70 -6.94 -6.90 -10.21
C GLN A 70 -7.67 -8.04 -9.49
N ASP A 71 -8.83 -8.45 -9.99
CA ASP A 71 -9.54 -9.66 -9.52
C ASP A 71 -8.95 -10.95 -10.08
N THR A 72 -8.20 -10.86 -11.19
CA THR A 72 -7.46 -11.98 -11.81
C THR A 72 -6.10 -11.49 -12.28
N VAL A 73 -5.16 -12.41 -12.54
CA VAL A 73 -3.82 -12.05 -13.01
C VAL A 73 -3.91 -11.27 -14.33
N GLY A 74 -3.61 -9.96 -14.28
CA GLY A 74 -3.63 -9.06 -15.43
C GLY A 74 -5.02 -8.67 -15.94
N GLY A 75 -6.09 -8.91 -15.19
CA GLY A 75 -7.45 -8.61 -15.65
C GLY A 75 -8.52 -8.65 -14.56
N GLY A 76 -9.79 -8.68 -14.97
CA GLY A 76 -10.94 -8.61 -14.06
C GLY A 76 -11.20 -7.19 -13.55
N PHE A 77 -10.86 -6.17 -14.33
CA PHE A 77 -11.01 -4.77 -13.92
C PHE A 77 -12.48 -4.33 -13.86
N ASP A 78 -12.86 -3.63 -12.80
CA ASP A 78 -14.11 -2.87 -12.71
C ASP A 78 -13.81 -1.36 -12.76
N ALA A 79 -14.48 -0.65 -13.67
CA ALA A 79 -14.37 0.79 -13.79
C ALA A 79 -14.79 1.53 -12.50
N ALA A 80 -15.64 0.93 -11.66
CA ALA A 80 -16.01 1.49 -10.36
C ALA A 80 -14.88 1.46 -9.33
N GLN A 81 -13.85 0.62 -9.54
CA GLN A 81 -12.67 0.50 -8.67
C GLN A 81 -11.44 1.23 -9.24
N ALA A 82 -11.58 1.90 -10.38
CA ALA A 82 -10.50 2.62 -11.02
C ALA A 82 -10.08 3.85 -10.18
N PHE A 83 -8.77 4.04 -10.04
CA PHE A 83 -8.24 5.27 -9.48
C PHE A 83 -8.36 6.41 -10.50
N VAL A 84 -8.81 7.58 -10.04
CA VAL A 84 -8.91 8.80 -10.85
C VAL A 84 -8.09 9.91 -10.17
N GLY A 85 -6.97 10.26 -10.80
CA GLY A 85 -6.03 11.27 -10.31
C GLY A 85 -4.66 11.12 -10.95
N ASP A 86 -3.66 11.78 -10.38
CA ASP A 86 -2.29 11.72 -10.86
C ASP A 86 -1.42 10.89 -9.92
N VAL A 87 -0.51 10.08 -10.49
CA VAL A 87 0.47 9.27 -9.75
C VAL A 87 1.85 9.57 -10.30
N ALA A 88 2.82 9.79 -9.42
CA ALA A 88 4.21 10.05 -9.79
C ALA A 88 5.16 9.40 -8.77
N GLN A 89 6.44 9.28 -9.14
CA GLN A 89 7.52 8.80 -8.27
C GLN A 89 7.25 7.42 -7.63
N VAL A 90 6.74 6.48 -8.43
CA VAL A 90 6.50 5.10 -7.99
C VAL A 90 7.81 4.35 -7.93
N ASN A 91 8.16 3.88 -6.74
CA ASN A 91 9.39 3.15 -6.45
C ASN A 91 9.08 1.94 -5.56
N VAL A 92 9.86 0.86 -5.69
CA VAL A 92 9.70 -0.38 -4.93
C VAL A 92 11.09 -0.92 -4.58
N TRP A 93 11.22 -1.45 -3.37
CA TRP A 93 12.44 -2.07 -2.85
C TRP A 93 12.14 -3.46 -2.32
N ASP A 94 13.15 -4.33 -2.33
CA ASP A 94 13.11 -5.68 -1.76
C ASP A 94 13.50 -5.72 -0.27
N THR A 95 13.76 -4.55 0.32
CA THR A 95 14.12 -4.38 1.73
C THR A 95 13.24 -3.34 2.40
N VAL A 96 13.03 -3.49 3.72
CA VAL A 96 12.38 -2.46 4.53
C VAL A 96 13.29 -1.22 4.62
N LEU A 97 12.81 -0.10 4.10
CA LEU A 97 13.48 1.19 4.22
C LEU A 97 13.40 1.72 5.66
N SER A 98 14.44 2.43 6.10
CA SER A 98 14.44 3.10 7.39
C SER A 98 13.59 4.38 7.35
N GLU A 99 13.16 4.88 8.51
CA GLU A 99 12.49 6.18 8.58
C GLU A 99 13.33 7.29 7.95
N SER A 100 14.67 7.24 8.09
CA SER A 100 15.56 8.22 7.47
C SER A 100 15.59 8.15 5.95
N ASP A 101 15.37 6.98 5.35
CA ASP A 101 15.29 6.83 3.89
C ASP A 101 13.93 7.31 3.35
N ILE A 102 12.87 7.22 4.16
CA ILE A 102 11.49 7.60 3.79
C ILE A 102 11.22 9.10 4.01
N LYS A 103 11.96 9.74 4.91
CA LYS A 103 11.85 11.18 5.14
C LYS A 103 12.09 11.97 3.85
N ALA A 104 11.17 12.90 3.59
CA ALA A 104 11.22 13.84 2.48
C ALA A 104 12.22 14.98 2.73
#